data_AF-A0A1M3ENS7-F1
#
_entry.id   AF-A0A1M3ENS7-F1
#
_cell.length_a   1.000
_cell.length_b   1.000
_cell.length_c   1.000
_cell.angle_alpha   90.00
_cell.angle_beta   90.00
_cell.angle_gamma   90.00
#
_symmetry.space_group_name_H-M   'P 1'
#
loop_
_entity.id
_entity.type
_entity.pdbx_description
1 polymer ?
#
loop_
_entity_poly.entity_id
_entity_poly.type
_entity_poly.pdbx_seq_one_letter_code
_entity_poly.pdbx_strand_id
1 'polypeptide(L)'
;MSFTRPNRPPSTPTLPKGETVASYGTYLEAQRAVDHLADSQFPVQNVTIVGTDLQMVERVLRRLSYPSVALGGFASGAWFGLFVGLIFTLFSSNATSLFLPAILFGGAFGLLFSVITYSFSRGRRDFTSSSQIVATSYSVLCAAEHAGKARQLLASIGGVRSGWPGGTPEPSRPMGPPPSDPAAAYPGPARPDVPPVAPPAPPVPPASPTGPSAPPRAGEPTGPAGPGGPAGPGGPTA
;
A
#
# COMPACT_ATOMS: atom_id res chain seq x y z
N MET A 1 -17.44 -37.75 12.49
CA MET A 1 -16.64 -38.39 11.43
C MET A 1 -15.71 -37.32 10.89
N SER A 2 -14.47 -37.25 11.39
CA SER A 2 -13.50 -36.21 11.03
C SER A 2 -12.82 -36.57 9.72
N PHE A 3 -12.94 -35.71 8.71
CA PHE A 3 -12.20 -35.86 7.46
C PHE A 3 -10.74 -35.41 7.69
N THR A 4 -9.89 -36.36 8.07
CA THR A 4 -8.43 -36.20 7.96
C THR A 4 -8.10 -36.04 6.48
N ARG A 5 -7.92 -34.80 6.02
CA ARG A 5 -7.38 -34.55 4.68
C ARG A 5 -5.96 -35.15 4.66
N PRO A 6 -5.65 -36.09 3.75
CA PRO A 6 -4.29 -36.61 3.64
C PRO A 6 -3.33 -35.44 3.39
N ASN A 7 -2.28 -35.42 4.20
CA ASN A 7 -1.17 -34.47 4.12
C ASN A 7 -0.56 -34.53 2.71
N ARG A 8 -1.02 -33.67 1.79
CA ARG A 8 -0.42 -33.51 0.48
C ARG A 8 0.93 -32.82 0.72
N PRO A 9 2.07 -33.44 0.36
CA PRO A 9 3.36 -32.76 0.46
C PRO A 9 3.26 -31.42 -0.27
N PRO A 10 3.93 -30.35 0.21
CA PRO A 10 3.86 -29.04 -0.40
C PRO A 10 4.38 -29.15 -1.84
N SER A 11 3.46 -29.30 -2.79
CA SER A 11 3.74 -29.09 -4.19
C SER A 11 4.13 -27.63 -4.26
N THR A 12 5.41 -27.35 -4.56
CA THR A 12 5.85 -26.01 -4.92
C THR A 12 4.83 -25.43 -5.89
N PRO A 13 4.15 -24.32 -5.53
CA PRO A 13 3.15 -23.70 -6.39
C PRO A 13 3.81 -23.34 -7.72
N THR A 14 3.67 -24.20 -8.71
CA THR A 14 4.22 -23.99 -10.04
C THR A 14 3.18 -23.19 -10.79
N LEU A 15 3.62 -22.11 -11.45
CA LEU A 15 2.73 -21.32 -12.29
C LEU A 15 2.01 -22.23 -13.29
N PRO A 16 0.70 -22.05 -13.49
CA PRO A 16 -0.05 -22.85 -14.45
C PRO A 16 0.57 -22.69 -15.84
N LYS A 17 0.72 -23.81 -16.55
CA LYS A 17 1.27 -23.85 -17.90
C LYS A 17 0.16 -23.55 -18.90
N GLY A 18 0.42 -22.72 -19.89
CA GLY A 18 -0.53 -22.41 -20.95
C GLY A 18 -0.19 -21.13 -21.70
N GLU A 19 -0.81 -20.95 -22.87
CA GLU A 19 -0.74 -19.72 -23.65
C GLU A 19 -1.86 -18.78 -23.19
N THR A 20 -1.55 -17.48 -23.04
CA THR A 20 -2.58 -16.49 -22.73
C THR A 20 -3.46 -16.26 -23.95
N VAL A 21 -4.76 -16.52 -23.81
CA VAL A 21 -5.73 -16.37 -24.91
C VAL A 21 -6.49 -15.04 -24.84
N ALA A 22 -6.61 -14.46 -23.65
CA ALA A 22 -7.25 -13.17 -23.41
C ALA A 22 -6.82 -12.56 -22.07
N SER A 23 -6.93 -11.24 -21.93
CA SER A 23 -6.62 -10.50 -20.70
C SER A 23 -7.73 -9.50 -20.37
N TYR A 24 -8.07 -9.41 -19.09
CA TYR A 24 -9.20 -8.64 -18.57
C TYR A 24 -8.80 -7.84 -17.33
N GLY A 25 -9.47 -6.70 -17.11
CA GLY A 25 -9.18 -5.83 -15.96
C GLY A 25 -9.86 -6.28 -14.67
N THR A 26 -10.88 -7.15 -14.77
CA THR A 26 -11.62 -7.63 -13.61
C THR A 26 -11.83 -9.14 -13.67
N TYR A 27 -11.96 -9.76 -12.49
CA TYR A 27 -12.26 -11.19 -12.40
C TYR A 27 -13.59 -11.54 -13.07
N LEU A 28 -14.61 -10.68 -12.96
CA LEU A 28 -15.92 -10.92 -13.55
C LEU A 28 -15.88 -10.94 -15.08
N GLU A 29 -15.04 -10.11 -15.71
CA GLU A 29 -14.84 -10.16 -17.16
C GLU A 29 -14.14 -11.44 -17.59
N ALA A 30 -13.10 -11.87 -16.86
CA ALA A 30 -12.44 -13.14 -17.11
C ALA A 30 -13.40 -14.34 -16.91
N GLN A 31 -14.27 -14.27 -15.89
CA GLN A 31 -15.29 -15.29 -15.66
C GLN A 31 -16.29 -15.36 -16.81
N ARG A 32 -16.83 -14.22 -17.26
CA ARG A 32 -17.72 -14.17 -18.43
C ARG A 32 -17.08 -14.74 -19.69
N ALA A 33 -15.77 -14.55 -19.87
CA ALA A 33 -15.04 -15.15 -20.98
C ALA A 33 -14.98 -16.68 -20.88
N VAL A 34 -14.75 -17.21 -19.68
CA VAL A 34 -14.77 -18.67 -19.44
C VAL A 34 -16.19 -19.22 -19.60
N ASP A 35 -17.20 -18.50 -19.13
CA ASP A 35 -18.62 -18.88 -19.30
C ASP A 35 -18.97 -18.93 -20.80
N HIS A 36 -18.57 -17.93 -21.59
CA HIS A 36 -18.78 -17.93 -23.05
C HIS A 36 -18.05 -19.10 -23.75
N LEU A 37 -16.85 -19.47 -23.30
CA LEU A 37 -16.17 -20.67 -23.78
C LEU A 37 -16.97 -21.94 -23.44
N ALA A 38 -17.51 -22.03 -22.22
CA ALA A 38 -18.35 -23.16 -21.81
C ALA A 38 -19.61 -23.28 -22.67
N ASP A 39 -20.31 -22.17 -22.91
CA ASP A 39 -21.51 -22.10 -23.74
C ASP A 39 -21.22 -22.51 -25.19
N SER A 40 -20.00 -22.23 -25.68
CA SER A 40 -19.49 -22.63 -26.99
C SER A 40 -18.99 -24.09 -27.04
N GLN A 41 -19.28 -24.90 -26.01
CA GLN A 41 -18.84 -26.29 -25.86
C GLN A 41 -17.31 -26.46 -25.92
N PHE A 42 -16.57 -25.45 -25.47
CA PHE A 42 -15.12 -25.53 -25.33
C PHE A 42 -14.74 -26.34 -24.08
N PRO A 43 -13.67 -27.17 -24.09
CA PRO A 43 -13.20 -27.90 -22.92
C PRO A 43 -12.60 -26.95 -21.87
N VAL A 44 -13.45 -26.37 -21.01
CA VAL A 44 -13.03 -25.40 -19.98
C VAL A 44 -12.09 -25.96 -18.92
N GLN A 45 -11.99 -27.28 -18.78
CA GLN A 45 -10.96 -27.93 -17.96
C GLN A 45 -9.53 -27.59 -18.39
N ASN A 46 -9.34 -27.16 -19.64
CA ASN A 46 -8.06 -26.75 -20.20
C ASN A 46 -7.84 -25.23 -20.10
N VAL A 47 -8.68 -24.52 -19.36
CA VAL A 47 -8.63 -23.07 -19.18
C VAL A 47 -8.26 -22.75 -17.74
N THR A 48 -7.40 -21.74 -17.54
CA THR A 48 -7.00 -21.28 -16.21
C THR A 48 -7.05 -19.75 -16.16
N ILE A 49 -7.71 -19.20 -15.14
CA ILE A 49 -7.67 -17.75 -14.87
C ILE A 49 -6.50 -17.47 -13.94
N VAL A 50 -5.61 -16.59 -14.34
CA VAL A 50 -4.43 -16.14 -13.57
C VAL A 50 -4.55 -14.66 -13.31
N GLY A 51 -4.61 -14.27 -12.04
CA GLY A 51 -4.43 -12.88 -11.64
C GLY A 51 -2.94 -12.52 -11.63
N THR A 52 -2.55 -11.48 -12.34
CA THR A 52 -1.19 -10.92 -12.29
C THR A 52 -1.18 -9.64 -11.45
N ASP A 53 0.02 -9.28 -10.98
CA ASP A 53 0.26 -8.03 -10.27
C ASP A 53 -0.65 -7.90 -9.04
N LEU A 54 -0.52 -8.87 -8.13
CA LEU A 54 -1.25 -8.90 -6.88
C LEU A 54 -0.86 -7.71 -6.01
N GLN A 55 -1.80 -6.81 -5.80
CA GLN A 55 -1.67 -5.70 -4.88
C GLN A 55 -2.34 -6.06 -3.56
N MET A 56 -1.63 -5.82 -2.47
CA MET A 56 -2.24 -5.83 -1.15
C MET A 56 -2.88 -4.47 -0.92
N VAL A 57 -4.21 -4.43 -0.96
CA VAL A 57 -4.99 -3.22 -0.71
C VAL A 57 -5.42 -3.23 0.76
N GLU A 58 -4.98 -2.22 1.50
CA GLU A 58 -5.43 -1.97 2.86
C GLU A 58 -6.66 -1.06 2.83
N ARG A 59 -7.85 -1.63 3.06
CA ARG A 59 -9.08 -0.84 3.11
C ARG A 59 -9.30 -0.32 4.53
N VAL A 60 -9.21 0.99 4.70
CA VAL A 60 -9.53 1.69 5.94
C VAL A 60 -11.05 1.73 6.09
N LEU A 61 -11.61 0.90 6.97
CA LEU A 61 -13.06 0.79 7.14
C LEU A 61 -13.64 1.95 7.95
N ARG A 62 -13.03 2.23 9.11
CA ARG A 62 -13.49 3.27 10.04
C ARG A 62 -12.40 3.62 11.03
N ARG A 63 -12.51 4.81 11.63
CA ARG A 63 -11.71 5.21 12.78
C ARG A 63 -12.14 4.40 14.01
N LEU A 64 -11.16 3.82 14.72
CA LEU A 64 -11.44 3.16 15.99
C LEU A 64 -11.63 4.24 17.06
N SER A 65 -12.88 4.46 17.47
CA SER A 65 -13.25 5.48 18.45
C SER A 65 -13.73 4.83 19.75
N TYR A 66 -13.46 5.48 20.88
CA TYR A 66 -13.96 5.09 22.20
C TYR A 66 -15.43 4.68 22.25
N PRO A 67 -16.39 5.42 21.66
CA PRO A 67 -17.80 5.03 21.74
C PRO A 67 -18.07 3.68 21.07
N SER A 68 -17.39 3.35 19.98
CA SER A 68 -17.60 2.06 19.32
C SER A 68 -16.95 0.90 20.07
N VAL A 69 -15.81 1.14 20.73
CA VAL A 69 -15.18 0.16 21.61
C VAL A 69 -16.05 -0.08 22.85
N ALA A 70 -16.53 1.00 23.48
CA ALA A 70 -17.43 0.95 24.63
C ALA A 70 -18.73 0.20 24.29
N LEU A 71 -19.33 0.46 23.13
CA LEU A 71 -20.53 -0.24 22.67
C LEU A 71 -20.26 -1.73 22.41
N GLY A 72 -19.15 -2.08 21.76
CA GLY A 72 -18.77 -3.47 21.53
C GLY A 72 -18.50 -4.22 22.84
N GLY A 73 -17.83 -3.58 23.79
CA GLY A 73 -17.59 -4.08 25.14
C GLY A 73 -18.89 -4.27 25.92
N PHE A 74 -19.80 -3.30 25.86
CA PHE A 74 -21.12 -3.40 26.49
C PHE A 74 -21.93 -4.55 25.91
N ALA A 75 -21.99 -4.69 24.59
CA ALA A 75 -22.74 -5.77 23.95
C ALA A 75 -22.20 -7.16 24.34
N SER A 76 -20.88 -7.34 24.30
CA SER A 76 -20.22 -8.58 24.73
C SER A 76 -20.46 -8.87 26.22
N GLY A 77 -20.34 -7.85 27.06
CA GLY A 77 -20.60 -7.96 28.50
C GLY A 77 -22.06 -8.24 28.84
N ALA A 78 -23.01 -7.61 28.13
CA ALA A 78 -24.44 -7.83 28.29
C ALA A 78 -24.83 -9.24 27.87
N TRP A 79 -24.22 -9.77 26.80
CA TRP A 79 -24.38 -11.18 26.41
C TRP A 79 -23.88 -12.13 27.49
N PHE A 80 -22.70 -11.86 28.06
CA PHE A 80 -22.18 -12.64 29.18
C PHE A 80 -23.08 -12.53 30.42
N GLY A 81 -23.54 -11.33 30.77
CA GLY A 81 -24.48 -11.09 31.86
C GLY A 81 -25.83 -11.77 31.66
N LEU A 82 -26.32 -11.83 30.41
CA LEU A 82 -27.51 -12.59 30.02
C LEU A 82 -27.29 -14.09 30.26
N PHE A 83 -26.16 -14.62 29.83
CA PHE A 83 -25.81 -16.03 30.03
C PHE A 83 -25.73 -16.39 31.51
N VAL A 84 -25.01 -15.59 32.31
CA VAL A 84 -24.90 -15.79 33.76
C VAL A 84 -26.26 -15.63 34.44
N GLY A 85 -27.04 -14.61 34.07
CA GLY A 85 -28.39 -14.39 34.57
C GLY A 85 -29.30 -15.59 34.29
N LEU A 86 -29.24 -16.15 33.08
CA LEU A 86 -30.02 -17.34 32.71
C LEU A 86 -29.67 -18.54 33.59
N ILE A 87 -28.38 -18.78 33.84
CA ILE A 87 -27.93 -19.83 34.77
C ILE A 87 -28.55 -19.59 36.16
N PHE A 88 -28.44 -18.39 36.74
CA PHE A 88 -29.03 -18.11 38.05
C PHE A 88 -30.55 -18.35 38.09
N THR A 89 -31.28 -18.02 37.03
CA THR A 89 -32.72 -18.29 36.95
C THR A 89 -33.07 -19.77 36.87
N LEU A 90 -32.21 -20.60 36.26
CA LEU A 90 -32.42 -22.05 36.21
C LEU A 90 -32.15 -22.74 37.55
N PHE A 91 -31.24 -22.20 38.35
CA PHE A 91 -30.88 -22.74 39.67
C PHE A 91 -31.66 -22.11 40.84
N SER A 92 -32.41 -21.02 40.61
CA SER A 92 -33.17 -20.32 41.65
C SER A 92 -34.49 -19.75 41.12
N SER A 93 -35.61 -20.24 41.67
CA SER A 93 -36.97 -19.84 41.28
C SER A 93 -37.30 -18.36 41.57
N ASN A 94 -36.54 -17.71 42.45
CA ASN A 94 -36.73 -16.29 42.81
C ASN A 94 -35.75 -15.35 42.07
N ALA A 95 -34.90 -15.86 41.19
CA ALA A 95 -33.85 -15.08 40.54
C ALA A 95 -34.29 -14.35 39.26
N THR A 96 -35.57 -14.39 38.88
CA THR A 96 -36.07 -13.67 37.69
C THR A 96 -35.85 -12.16 37.80
N SER A 97 -35.90 -11.60 39.02
CA SER A 97 -35.59 -10.20 39.30
C SER A 97 -34.10 -9.85 39.13
N LEU A 98 -33.20 -10.83 39.18
CA LEU A 98 -31.76 -10.67 39.00
C LEU A 98 -31.33 -10.69 37.53
N PHE A 99 -32.23 -11.08 36.61
CA PHE A 99 -31.93 -11.20 35.19
C PHE A 99 -31.53 -9.86 34.56
N LEU A 100 -32.33 -8.80 34.79
CA LEU A 100 -32.04 -7.47 34.25
C LEU A 100 -30.80 -6.82 34.89
N PRO A 101 -30.62 -6.85 36.23
CA PRO A 101 -29.37 -6.43 36.87
C PRO A 101 -28.15 -7.19 36.33
N ALA A 102 -28.22 -8.51 36.15
CA ALA A 102 -27.10 -9.30 35.64
C ALA A 102 -26.64 -8.85 34.24
N ILE A 103 -27.59 -8.54 33.35
CA ILE A 103 -27.30 -7.99 32.01
C ILE A 103 -26.68 -6.61 32.12
N LEU A 104 -27.22 -5.72 32.96
CA LEU A 104 -26.71 -4.37 33.12
C LEU A 104 -25.31 -4.34 33.74
N PHE A 105 -25.06 -5.14 34.78
CA PHE A 105 -23.74 -5.28 35.40
C PHE A 105 -22.74 -5.93 34.44
N GLY A 106 -23.15 -6.99 33.73
CA GLY A 106 -22.32 -7.62 32.70
C GLY A 106 -21.94 -6.63 31.59
N GLY A 107 -22.91 -5.86 31.09
CA GLY A 107 -22.70 -4.82 30.09
C GLY A 107 -21.80 -3.68 30.58
N ALA A 108 -22.05 -3.16 31.78
CA ALA A 108 -21.23 -2.10 32.37
C ALA A 108 -19.79 -2.57 32.62
N PHE A 109 -19.62 -3.79 33.12
CA PHE A 109 -18.30 -4.40 33.30
C PHE A 109 -17.58 -4.62 31.98
N GLY A 110 -18.26 -5.19 30.97
CA GLY A 110 -17.69 -5.40 29.64
C GLY A 110 -17.31 -4.11 28.93
N LEU A 111 -18.12 -3.05 29.09
CA LEU A 111 -17.82 -1.71 28.62
C LEU A 111 -16.54 -1.18 29.29
N LEU A 112 -16.49 -1.19 30.62
CA LEU A 112 -15.36 -0.67 31.39
C LEU A 112 -14.08 -1.43 31.05
N PHE A 113 -14.15 -2.76 31.03
CA PHE A 113 -13.04 -3.63 30.68
C PHE A 113 -12.53 -3.35 29.26
N SER A 114 -13.43 -3.27 28.27
CA SER A 114 -13.06 -2.99 26.89
C SER A 114 -12.39 -1.63 26.72
N VAL A 115 -12.88 -0.60 27.41
CA VAL A 115 -12.27 0.75 27.40
C VAL A 115 -10.89 0.73 28.04
N ILE A 116 -10.72 0.03 29.17
CA ILE A 116 -9.43 -0.11 29.86
C ILE A 116 -8.43 -0.86 28.96
N THR A 117 -8.79 -2.01 28.40
CA THR A 117 -7.92 -2.78 27.51
C THR A 117 -7.56 -1.98 26.25
N TYR A 118 -8.52 -1.25 25.68
CA TYR A 118 -8.28 -0.38 24.55
C TYR A 118 -7.32 0.77 24.90
N SER A 119 -7.42 1.34 26.10
CA SER A 119 -6.50 2.40 26.55
C SER A 119 -5.04 1.92 26.60
N PHE A 120 -4.79 0.67 27.00
CA PHE A 120 -3.45 0.08 26.99
C PHE A 120 -2.91 -0.20 25.58
N SER A 121 -3.82 -0.45 24.62
CA SER A 121 -3.45 -0.74 23.22
C SER A 121 -3.48 0.52 22.33
N ARG A 122 -3.80 1.68 22.91
CA ARG A 122 -3.99 2.93 22.18
C ARG A 122 -2.64 3.49 21.76
N GLY A 123 -2.46 3.71 20.46
CA GLY A 123 -1.24 4.36 19.93
C GLY A 123 -0.64 3.75 18.67
N ARG A 124 -1.12 2.60 18.17
CA ARG A 124 -0.56 2.00 16.94
C ARG A 124 -1.52 1.82 15.76
N ARG A 125 -2.84 1.88 15.97
CA ARG A 125 -3.85 1.68 14.90
C ARG A 125 -5.18 2.38 15.21
N ASP A 126 -5.30 3.66 14.87
CA ASP A 126 -6.57 4.42 14.99
C ASP A 126 -7.59 4.08 13.88
N PHE A 127 -7.34 3.01 13.14
CA PHE A 127 -8.11 2.56 12.01
C PHE A 127 -8.27 1.05 12.12
N THR A 128 -9.50 0.57 11.91
CA THR A 128 -9.66 -0.84 11.55
C THR A 128 -9.48 -0.95 10.05
N SER A 129 -8.45 -1.68 9.66
CA SER A 129 -8.18 -2.02 8.28
C SER A 129 -8.49 -3.49 8.03
N SER A 130 -8.98 -3.76 6.83
CA SER A 130 -9.04 -5.12 6.27
C SER A 130 -8.04 -5.17 5.12
N SER A 131 -7.05 -6.06 5.26
CA SER A 131 -6.08 -6.34 4.21
C SER A 131 -6.70 -7.31 3.22
N GLN A 132 -6.79 -6.91 1.95
CA GLN A 132 -7.27 -7.77 0.88
C GLN A 132 -6.24 -7.82 -0.25
N ILE A 133 -6.06 -9.00 -0.83
CA ILE A 133 -5.23 -9.20 -2.02
C ILE A 133 -6.13 -9.05 -3.25
N VAL A 134 -5.74 -8.20 -4.19
CA VAL A 134 -6.48 -7.94 -5.44
C VAL A 134 -5.49 -7.98 -6.61
N ALA A 135 -5.84 -8.66 -7.71
CA ALA A 135 -5.02 -8.65 -8.92
C ALA A 135 -5.33 -7.41 -9.76
N THR A 136 -4.31 -6.84 -10.40
CA THR A 136 -4.48 -5.67 -11.29
C THR A 136 -5.00 -6.09 -12.67
N SER A 137 -4.65 -7.31 -13.10
CA SER A 137 -5.05 -7.88 -14.39
C SER A 137 -5.34 -9.37 -14.23
N TYR A 138 -6.25 -9.89 -15.04
CA TYR A 138 -6.68 -11.28 -15.06
C TYR A 138 -6.48 -11.85 -16.48
N SER A 139 -5.51 -12.74 -16.62
CA SER A 139 -5.22 -13.45 -17.87
C SER A 139 -5.94 -14.79 -17.88
N VAL A 140 -6.57 -15.11 -19.01
CA VAL A 140 -7.14 -16.44 -19.28
C VAL A 140 -6.11 -17.21 -20.07
N LEU A 141 -5.58 -18.28 -19.50
CA LEU A 141 -4.61 -19.19 -20.11
C LEU A 141 -5.32 -20.43 -20.61
N CYS A 142 -4.83 -20.99 -21.71
CA CYS A 142 -5.31 -22.26 -22.24
C CYS A 142 -4.13 -23.18 -22.64
N ALA A 143 -4.35 -24.50 -22.64
CA ALA A 143 -3.41 -25.44 -23.21
C ALA A 143 -3.11 -25.10 -24.68
N ALA A 144 -1.84 -25.19 -25.09
CA ALA A 144 -1.39 -24.76 -26.42
C ALA A 144 -2.14 -25.43 -27.58
N GLU A 145 -2.54 -26.69 -27.40
CA GLU A 145 -3.35 -27.48 -28.34
C GLU A 145 -4.73 -26.87 -28.67
N HIS A 146 -5.30 -26.07 -27.75
CA HIS A 146 -6.64 -25.49 -27.91
C HIS A 146 -6.64 -23.95 -27.89
N ALA A 147 -5.48 -23.32 -27.67
CA ALA A 147 -5.34 -21.87 -27.57
C ALA A 147 -5.85 -21.11 -28.81
N GLY A 148 -5.59 -21.63 -30.01
CA GLY A 148 -6.06 -21.03 -31.26
C GLY A 148 -7.61 -20.98 -31.35
N LYS A 149 -8.28 -22.09 -31.01
CA LYS A 149 -9.75 -22.17 -30.99
C LYS A 149 -10.35 -21.26 -29.91
N ALA A 150 -9.73 -21.22 -28.72
CA ALA A 150 -10.15 -20.33 -27.64
C ALA A 150 -10.05 -18.85 -28.06
N ARG A 151 -8.93 -18.44 -28.67
CA ARG A 151 -8.77 -17.08 -29.21
C ARG A 151 -9.84 -16.72 -30.24
N GLN A 152 -10.18 -17.66 -31.13
CA GLN A 152 -11.23 -17.46 -32.13
C GLN A 152 -12.61 -17.27 -31.48
N LEU A 153 -12.95 -18.09 -30.48
CA LEU A 153 -14.23 -17.98 -29.76
C LEU A 153 -14.30 -16.70 -28.91
N LEU A 154 -13.20 -16.25 -28.33
CA LEU A 154 -13.15 -15.03 -27.51
C LEU A 154 -13.11 -13.74 -28.36
N ALA A 155 -12.81 -13.84 -29.66
CA ALA A 155 -12.81 -12.70 -30.56
C ALA A 155 -14.21 -12.08 -30.72
N SER A 156 -15.28 -12.88 -30.61
CA SER A 156 -16.67 -12.40 -30.74
C SER A 156 -17.11 -11.49 -29.58
N ILE A 157 -16.53 -11.66 -28.39
CA ILE A 157 -16.88 -10.92 -27.17
C ILE A 157 -15.91 -9.76 -26.85
N GLY A 158 -14.99 -9.45 -27.76
CA GLY A 158 -14.04 -8.33 -27.61
C GLY A 158 -12.96 -8.58 -26.55
N GLY A 159 -12.46 -9.81 -26.45
CA GLY A 159 -11.60 -10.31 -25.36
C GLY A 159 -10.19 -9.74 -25.24
N VAL A 160 -9.85 -8.65 -25.95
CA VAL A 160 -8.54 -8.00 -25.82
C VAL A 160 -8.74 -6.56 -25.39
N ARG A 161 -8.86 -6.35 -24.07
CA ARG A 161 -8.45 -5.08 -23.49
C ARG A 161 -6.93 -5.05 -23.57
N SER A 162 -6.44 -4.43 -24.63
CA SER A 162 -5.04 -4.14 -24.96
C SER A 162 -4.09 -4.35 -23.79
N GLY A 163 -3.32 -5.43 -23.91
CA GLY A 163 -2.23 -5.80 -23.03
C GLY A 163 -1.48 -6.97 -23.65
N TRP A 164 -1.23 -6.93 -24.95
CA TRP A 164 -0.08 -7.64 -25.49
C TRP A 164 1.12 -6.76 -25.15
N PRO A 165 1.93 -7.06 -24.12
CA PRO A 165 3.26 -6.50 -24.12
C PRO A 165 3.96 -7.28 -25.23
N GLY A 166 4.06 -6.66 -26.42
CA GLY A 166 4.87 -7.14 -27.55
C GLY A 166 6.36 -7.02 -27.24
N GLY A 167 6.71 -7.50 -26.07
CA GLY A 167 7.92 -7.28 -25.35
C GLY A 167 7.60 -7.79 -23.96
N THR A 168 8.07 -9.00 -23.62
CA THR A 168 8.53 -9.29 -22.27
C THR A 168 8.93 -7.96 -21.63
N PRO A 169 8.40 -7.54 -20.47
CA PRO A 169 9.06 -6.48 -19.71
C PRO A 169 10.48 -6.99 -19.59
N GLU A 170 11.41 -6.44 -20.37
CA GLU A 170 12.81 -6.70 -20.20
C GLU A 170 12.99 -6.41 -18.71
N PRO A 171 13.32 -7.41 -17.88
CA PRO A 171 13.45 -7.20 -16.45
C PRO A 171 14.39 -6.02 -16.36
N SER A 172 13.87 -4.87 -15.91
CA SER A 172 14.53 -3.58 -16.04
C SER A 172 15.98 -3.82 -15.70
N ARG A 173 16.87 -3.84 -16.71
CA ARG A 173 18.27 -4.17 -16.47
C ARG A 173 18.65 -3.24 -15.33
N PRO A 174 19.10 -3.76 -14.17
CA PRO A 174 19.64 -2.89 -13.14
C PRO A 174 20.62 -1.99 -13.87
N MET A 175 20.37 -0.68 -13.87
CA MET A 175 21.21 0.27 -14.57
C MET A 175 22.51 0.32 -13.78
N GLY A 176 23.42 -0.59 -14.10
CA GLY A 176 24.66 -0.84 -13.39
C GLY A 176 25.25 -2.21 -13.78
N PRO A 177 26.58 -2.32 -13.89
CA PRO A 177 27.23 -3.61 -14.11
C PRO A 177 26.83 -4.59 -12.99
N PRO A 178 26.71 -5.90 -13.29
CA PRO A 178 26.36 -6.91 -12.29
C PRO A 178 27.35 -6.86 -11.12
N PRO A 179 26.93 -7.09 -9.87
CA PRO A 179 27.81 -6.98 -8.70
C PRO A 179 29.04 -7.90 -8.72
N SER A 180 29.05 -8.87 -9.62
CA SER A 180 30.11 -9.85 -9.84
C SER A 180 31.13 -9.45 -10.91
N ASP A 181 31.06 -8.26 -11.49
CA ASP A 181 32.07 -7.77 -12.43
C ASP A 181 33.28 -7.21 -11.66
N PRO A 182 34.43 -7.89 -11.62
CA PRO A 182 35.59 -7.48 -10.82
C PRO A 182 36.23 -6.16 -11.31
N ALA A 183 35.82 -5.67 -12.48
CA ALA A 183 36.27 -4.40 -13.04
C ALA A 183 35.40 -3.19 -12.64
N ALA A 184 34.27 -3.39 -11.94
CA ALA A 184 33.39 -2.30 -11.55
C ALA A 184 33.97 -1.53 -10.35
N ALA A 185 34.56 -0.36 -10.62
CA ALA A 185 34.93 0.60 -9.58
C ALA A 185 33.67 1.26 -9.02
N TYR A 186 33.25 0.84 -7.83
CA TYR A 186 32.14 1.48 -7.11
C TYR A 186 32.58 2.85 -6.59
N PRO A 187 31.82 3.93 -6.84
CA PRO A 187 32.01 5.19 -6.13
C PRO A 187 31.74 4.95 -4.63
N GLY A 188 32.75 5.17 -3.79
CA GLY A 188 32.58 5.13 -2.34
C GLY A 188 31.56 6.18 -1.88
N PRO A 189 30.91 6.00 -0.72
CA PRO A 189 29.99 6.99 -0.17
C PRO A 189 30.71 8.34 -0.04
N ALA A 190 30.06 9.41 -0.52
CA ALA A 190 30.56 10.77 -0.38
C ALA A 190 30.81 11.04 1.11
N ARG A 191 32.09 11.22 1.48
CA ARG A 191 32.45 11.70 2.82
C ARG A 191 31.77 13.06 3.01
N PRO A 192 31.10 13.30 4.14
CA PRO A 192 30.74 14.66 4.51
C PRO A 192 32.02 15.51 4.53
N ASP A 193 32.02 16.64 3.82
CA ASP A 193 33.14 17.58 3.80
C ASP A 193 33.39 18.09 5.22
N VAL A 194 34.39 17.52 5.87
CA VAL A 194 34.93 18.06 7.13
C VAL A 194 35.89 19.18 6.72
N PRO A 195 35.65 20.45 7.10
CA PRO A 195 36.58 21.52 6.78
C PRO A 195 37.95 21.22 7.41
N PRO A 196 39.07 21.57 6.75
CA PRO A 196 40.40 21.26 7.26
C PRO A 196 40.61 21.95 8.61
N VAL A 197 40.90 21.17 9.65
CA VAL A 197 41.42 21.71 10.91
C VAL A 197 42.80 22.30 10.62
N ALA A 198 42.92 23.62 10.71
CA ALA A 198 44.20 24.30 10.60
C ALA A 198 45.12 23.88 11.76
N PRO A 199 46.42 23.64 11.53
CA PRO A 199 47.36 23.29 12.60
C PRO A 199 47.51 24.47 13.59
N PRO A 200 47.83 24.19 14.87
CA PRO A 200 47.94 25.24 15.89
C PRO A 200 49.11 26.17 15.57
N ALA A 201 48.86 27.47 15.63
CA ALA A 201 49.86 28.52 15.40
C ALA A 201 50.90 28.56 16.54
N PRO A 202 52.17 28.93 16.25
CA PRO A 202 53.18 29.13 17.28
C PRO A 202 52.86 30.36 18.16
N PRO A 203 53.31 30.40 19.43
CA PRO A 203 53.00 31.49 20.35
C PRO A 203 53.68 32.80 19.92
N VAL A 204 52.89 33.86 19.77
CA VAL A 204 53.35 35.21 19.45
C VAL A 204 53.60 35.98 20.77
N PRO A 205 54.76 36.64 20.97
CA PRO A 205 55.05 37.43 22.17
C PRO A 205 54.21 38.73 22.24
N PRO A 206 54.02 39.33 23.44
CA PRO A 206 53.02 40.37 23.66
C PRO A 206 53.34 41.71 22.99
N ALA A 207 52.26 42.40 22.62
CA ALA A 207 52.19 43.59 21.79
C ALA A 207 52.75 44.88 22.44
N SER A 208 53.25 45.78 21.59
CA SER A 208 53.47 47.20 21.91
C SER A 208 52.37 48.05 21.24
N PRO A 209 51.73 49.00 21.96
CA PRO A 209 50.64 49.82 21.42
C PRO A 209 51.15 51.17 20.85
N THR A 210 50.23 51.90 20.21
CA THR A 210 50.27 53.30 19.70
C THR A 210 50.61 53.43 18.20
N GLY A 211 49.90 54.20 17.36
CA GLY A 211 48.99 55.33 17.57
C GLY A 211 48.15 55.67 16.31
N PRO A 212 47.56 56.89 16.19
CA PRO A 212 46.13 57.06 15.85
C PRO A 212 45.75 57.72 14.51
N SER A 213 44.53 57.38 14.05
CA SER A 213 43.42 58.19 13.48
C SER A 213 43.64 59.31 12.42
N ALA A 214 42.90 59.24 11.29
CA ALA A 214 42.36 60.40 10.53
C ALA A 214 41.35 59.98 9.42
N PRO A 215 40.40 60.85 8.97
CA PRO A 215 38.95 60.56 8.91
C PRO A 215 38.32 60.58 7.47
N PRO A 216 36.97 60.35 7.31
CA PRO A 216 36.33 60.04 6.03
C PRO A 216 35.82 61.27 5.27
N ARG A 217 35.68 61.19 3.94
CA ARG A 217 35.09 62.25 3.10
C ARG A 217 33.84 61.78 2.38
N ALA A 218 32.75 62.50 2.64
CA ALA A 218 31.40 62.32 2.11
C ALA A 218 31.21 62.87 0.68
N GLY A 219 30.19 62.38 -0.04
CA GLY A 219 29.66 62.99 -1.26
C GLY A 219 28.82 62.07 -2.15
N GLU A 220 27.50 62.10 -1.95
CA GLU A 220 26.37 61.73 -2.85
C GLU A 220 26.42 62.40 -4.26
N PRO A 221 25.43 62.28 -5.19
CA PRO A 221 24.40 61.25 -5.48
C PRO A 221 24.18 60.93 -7.01
N THR A 222 23.44 59.85 -7.29
CA THR A 222 22.39 59.58 -8.31
C THR A 222 22.41 60.12 -9.77
N GLY A 223 22.53 59.17 -10.74
CA GLY A 223 21.81 59.06 -12.05
C GLY A 223 22.22 59.97 -13.24
N PRO A 224 21.67 59.83 -14.49
CA PRO A 224 20.81 58.78 -15.10
C PRO A 224 21.13 58.43 -16.61
N ALA A 225 20.24 57.62 -17.24
CA ALA A 225 19.98 57.44 -18.70
C ALA A 225 21.03 56.69 -19.56
N GLY A 226 20.73 55.85 -20.56
CA GLY A 226 19.54 55.62 -21.39
C GLY A 226 19.88 54.64 -22.54
N PRO A 227 18.97 54.39 -23.51
CA PRO A 227 18.62 53.05 -24.02
C PRO A 227 18.93 52.79 -25.51
N GLY A 228 18.65 51.58 -26.01
CA GLY A 228 18.63 51.29 -27.46
C GLY A 228 18.03 49.93 -27.83
N GLY A 229 16.76 49.93 -28.31
CA GLY A 229 16.19 48.85 -29.13
C GLY A 229 16.71 48.91 -30.58
N PRO A 230 16.28 48.00 -31.49
CA PRO A 230 14.93 48.16 -32.05
C PRO A 230 14.22 46.84 -32.47
N ALA A 231 12.89 46.90 -32.58
CA ALA A 231 12.09 45.94 -33.35
C ALA A 231 11.05 46.70 -34.19
N GLY A 232 10.85 46.20 -35.41
CA GLY A 232 10.31 46.90 -36.56
C GLY A 232 8.81 47.24 -36.54
N PRO A 233 8.35 47.91 -37.62
CA PRO A 233 7.00 48.45 -37.78
C PRO A 233 6.05 47.28 -38.07
N GLY A 234 4.75 47.34 -37.82
CA GLY A 234 3.83 48.45 -37.70
C GLY A 234 2.49 47.82 -38.06
N GLY A 235 1.45 48.12 -37.30
CA GLY A 235 0.10 47.60 -37.51
C GLY A 235 -0.55 48.18 -38.79
N PRO A 236 -1.85 48.51 -38.78
CA PRO A 236 -2.89 48.27 -37.79
C PRO A 236 -4.05 47.52 -38.51
N THR A 237 -5.29 47.34 -38.06
CA THR A 237 -6.18 48.12 -37.22
C THR A 237 -7.43 47.26 -37.08
N ALA A 238 -7.97 47.17 -35.88
CA ALA A 238 -9.35 47.59 -35.61
C ALA A 238 -9.32 48.36 -34.30
#